data_AF-A0A2A4J4K9-F1
#
_entry.id   AF-A0A2A4J4K9-F1
#
_cell.length_a   1.000
_cell.length_b   1.000
_cell.length_c   1.000
_cell.angle_alpha   90.00
_cell.angle_beta   90.00
_cell.angle_gamma   90.00
#
_symmetry.space_group_name_H-M   'P 1'
#
loop_
_entity.id
_entity.type
_entity.pdbx_description
1 polymer ?
#
loop_
_entity_poly.entity_id
_entity_poly.type
_entity_poly.pdbx_seq_one_letter_code
_entity_poly.pdbx_strand_id
1 'polypeptide(L)'
;MKEETDSNVPVKGTKVTASVLDAFDLLKEPKDDVKLNGASKIISQLQGSENEKDLQYVLKRLVRSLGANLPDMRTGYFATLVALLSNFDDVTIAQLLDLVKKELHSNGSSKSEVGDVALGQILVCGAIFRSKMFLKCTSEEQTQVIQLLLAAGKKKSYLSTVAYLILLDLINVV
;
A
#
# COMPACT_ATOMS: atom_id res chain seq x y z
N MET A 1 25.84 38.80 32.71
CA MET A 1 26.93 38.89 31.72
C MET A 1 27.40 37.47 31.48
N LYS A 2 27.14 36.95 30.26
CA LYS A 2 27.52 35.65 29.66
C LYS A 2 26.85 34.40 30.28
N GLU A 3 25.84 33.78 29.66
CA GLU A 3 25.84 32.93 28.45
C GLU A 3 26.80 31.73 28.52
N GLU A 4 26.21 30.52 28.52
CA GLU A 4 26.64 29.30 27.82
C GLU A 4 25.46 28.29 27.94
N THR A 5 24.42 28.40 27.10
CA THR A 5 24.17 27.57 25.91
C THR A 5 24.58 26.10 26.05
N ASP A 6 23.70 25.29 26.63
CA ASP A 6 23.73 23.85 26.44
C ASP A 6 23.15 23.51 25.07
N SER A 7 23.90 22.71 24.35
CA SER A 7 23.83 22.55 22.90
C SER A 7 22.79 21.51 22.52
N ASN A 8 21.80 22.00 21.80
CA ASN A 8 20.80 21.29 21.01
C ASN A 8 21.42 20.12 20.22
N VAL A 9 21.16 18.87 20.63
CA VAL A 9 21.49 17.68 19.83
C VAL A 9 20.36 17.46 18.81
N PRO A 10 20.62 17.58 17.50
CA PRO A 10 19.59 17.31 16.49
C PRO A 10 19.37 15.80 16.37
N VAL A 11 18.10 15.41 16.54
CA VAL A 11 17.57 14.06 16.29
C VAL A 11 17.93 13.63 14.86
N LYS A 12 18.81 12.63 14.73
CA LYS A 12 19.27 12.08 13.46
C LYS A 12 18.11 11.36 12.75
N GLY A 13 17.58 12.00 11.70
CA GLY A 13 16.64 11.40 10.76
C GLY A 13 17.20 10.12 10.14
N THR A 14 16.48 9.02 10.34
CA THR A 14 16.80 7.66 9.88
C THR A 14 16.66 7.56 8.36
N LYS A 15 17.68 7.08 7.65
CA LYS A 15 17.67 6.95 6.18
C LYS A 15 17.21 5.54 5.78
N VAL A 16 16.15 5.45 4.99
CA VAL A 16 15.81 4.27 4.18
C VAL A 16 17.00 3.95 3.27
N THR A 17 17.30 2.67 3.05
CA THR A 17 18.40 2.28 2.16
C THR A 17 18.17 2.81 0.74
N ALA A 18 19.19 3.46 0.15
CA ALA A 18 19.08 4.05 -1.19
C ALA A 18 18.63 3.01 -2.23
N SER A 19 19.03 1.76 -2.06
CA SER A 19 18.68 0.64 -2.92
C SER A 19 17.18 0.29 -2.97
N VAL A 20 16.44 0.51 -1.87
CA VAL A 20 14.97 0.33 -1.85
C VAL A 20 14.31 1.44 -2.64
N LEU A 21 14.80 2.68 -2.51
CA LEU A 21 14.27 3.83 -3.24
C LEU A 21 14.44 3.68 -4.75
N ASP A 22 15.62 3.22 -5.19
CA ASP A 22 15.93 3.00 -6.61
C ASP A 22 15.00 1.94 -7.24
N ALA A 23 14.63 0.91 -6.48
CA ALA A 23 13.73 -0.13 -6.96
C ALA A 23 12.30 0.37 -7.21
N PHE A 24 11.85 1.44 -6.54
CA PHE A 24 10.53 2.04 -6.78
C PHE A 24 10.43 2.76 -8.13
N ASP A 25 11.53 3.19 -8.73
CA ASP A 25 11.50 3.82 -10.04
C ASP A 25 11.23 2.78 -11.14
N LEU A 26 11.69 1.54 -10.95
CA LEU A 26 11.38 0.42 -11.83
C LEU A 26 9.89 0.07 -11.86
N LEU A 27 9.15 0.33 -10.77
CA LEU A 27 7.69 0.11 -10.72
C LEU A 27 6.88 1.10 -11.57
N LYS A 28 7.51 2.21 -11.97
CA LYS A 28 6.87 3.27 -12.78
C LYS A 28 7.04 3.05 -14.27
N GLU A 29 7.95 2.17 -14.66
CA GLU A 29 8.26 1.88 -16.06
C GLU A 29 7.06 1.27 -16.78
N PRO A 30 6.82 1.55 -18.07
CA PRO A 30 5.65 1.04 -18.77
C PRO A 30 5.71 -0.47 -19.02
N LYS A 31 6.92 -1.05 -19.10
CA LYS A 31 7.14 -2.48 -19.41
C LYS A 31 6.93 -3.34 -18.16
N ASP A 32 6.04 -4.33 -18.26
CA ASP A 32 5.66 -5.17 -17.12
C ASP A 32 6.85 -5.99 -16.58
N ASP A 33 7.74 -6.51 -17.43
CA ASP A 33 8.96 -7.20 -16.97
C ASP A 33 9.84 -6.32 -16.09
N VAL A 34 9.92 -5.01 -16.39
CA VAL A 34 10.72 -4.06 -15.61
C VAL A 34 10.06 -3.78 -14.27
N LYS A 35 8.73 -3.66 -14.24
CA LYS A 35 7.96 -3.55 -12.99
C LYS A 35 8.16 -4.78 -12.10
N LEU A 36 8.07 -5.99 -12.68
CA LEU A 36 8.26 -7.24 -11.94
C LEU A 36 9.68 -7.37 -11.38
N ASN A 37 10.70 -6.96 -12.14
CA ASN A 37 12.07 -6.89 -11.64
C ASN A 37 12.21 -5.89 -10.47
N GLY A 38 11.54 -4.73 -10.55
CA GLY A 38 11.45 -3.78 -9.44
C GLY A 38 10.81 -4.38 -8.19
N ALA A 39 9.67 -5.05 -8.37
CA ALA A 39 8.96 -5.73 -7.28
C ALA A 39 9.84 -6.79 -6.62
N SER A 40 10.47 -7.66 -7.42
CA SER A 40 11.37 -8.70 -6.90
C SER A 40 12.54 -8.10 -6.13
N LYS A 41 13.15 -7.01 -6.62
CA LYS A 41 14.24 -6.33 -5.91
C LYS A 41 13.80 -5.80 -4.54
N ILE A 42 12.62 -5.18 -4.45
CA ILE A 42 12.05 -4.70 -3.19
C ILE A 42 11.88 -5.88 -2.21
N ILE A 43 11.25 -6.96 -2.65
CA ILE A 43 11.00 -8.13 -1.79
C ILE A 43 12.31 -8.77 -1.32
N SER A 44 13.27 -9.02 -2.21
CA SER A 44 14.56 -9.61 -1.85
C SER A 44 15.36 -8.75 -0.89
N GLN A 45 15.31 -7.42 -1.04
CA GLN A 45 15.99 -6.50 -0.12
C GLN A 45 15.35 -6.52 1.27
N LEU A 46 14.01 -6.53 1.34
CA LEU A 46 13.28 -6.63 2.61
C LEU A 46 13.53 -7.96 3.32
N GLN A 47 13.59 -9.08 2.59
CA GLN A 47 13.91 -10.40 3.15
C GLN A 47 15.34 -10.49 3.69
N GLY A 48 16.27 -9.79 3.05
CA GLY A 48 17.67 -9.70 3.51
C GLY A 48 17.89 -8.66 4.62
N SER A 49 16.87 -7.89 5.00
CA SER A 49 16.96 -6.84 6.01
C SER A 49 16.16 -7.21 7.26
N GLU A 50 16.77 -7.14 8.44
CA GLU A 50 16.04 -7.20 9.72
C GLU A 50 15.44 -5.82 10.09
N ASN A 51 15.40 -4.87 9.15
CA ASN A 51 14.98 -3.50 9.41
C ASN A 51 13.47 -3.34 9.22
N GLU A 52 12.71 -3.50 10.30
CA GLU A 52 11.26 -3.27 10.33
C GLU A 52 10.85 -1.91 9.75
N LYS A 53 11.70 -0.88 9.89
CA LYS A 53 11.41 0.47 9.34
C LYS A 53 11.39 0.50 7.82
N ASP A 54 12.19 -0.34 7.16
CA ASP A 54 12.19 -0.43 5.69
C ASP A 54 10.90 -1.11 5.21
N LEU A 55 10.45 -2.17 5.90
CA LEU A 55 9.15 -2.80 5.62
C LEU A 55 7.99 -1.81 5.76
N GLN A 56 7.94 -1.06 6.87
CA GLN A 56 6.90 -0.06 7.12
C GLN A 56 6.94 1.08 6.09
N TYR A 57 8.15 1.51 5.69
CA TYR A 57 8.32 2.51 4.64
C TYR A 57 7.80 2.02 3.29
N VAL A 58 8.20 0.81 2.88
CA VAL A 58 7.77 0.20 1.61
C VAL A 58 6.25 0.04 1.61
N LEU A 59 5.69 -0.52 2.68
CA LEU A 59 4.25 -0.73 2.82
C LEU A 59 3.48 0.59 2.69
N LYS A 60 3.89 1.62 3.44
CA LYS A 60 3.31 2.97 3.36
C LYS A 60 3.36 3.52 1.93
N ARG A 61 4.52 3.43 1.28
CA ARG A 61 4.73 3.98 -0.06
C ARG A 61 3.88 3.25 -1.11
N LEU A 62 3.76 1.93 -1.03
CA LEU A 62 2.90 1.13 -1.92
C LEU A 62 1.43 1.54 -1.75
N VAL A 63 0.92 1.55 -0.52
CA VAL A 63 -0.48 1.94 -0.23
C VAL A 63 -0.80 3.33 -0.77
N ARG A 64 0.04 4.33 -0.48
CA ARG A 64 -0.15 5.69 -1.00
C ARG A 64 -0.15 5.74 -2.53
N SER A 65 0.75 4.99 -3.17
CA SER A 65 0.91 5.04 -4.63
C SER A 65 -0.28 4.43 -5.38
N LEU A 66 -1.06 3.55 -4.76
CA LEU A 66 -2.29 3.01 -5.34
C LEU A 66 -3.38 4.08 -5.55
N GLY A 67 -3.39 5.14 -4.72
CA GLY A 67 -4.32 6.26 -4.86
C GLY A 67 -3.83 7.38 -5.78
N ALA A 68 -2.61 7.29 -6.34
CA ALA A 68 -2.06 8.32 -7.20
C ALA A 68 -2.71 8.28 -8.60
N ASN A 69 -2.87 9.45 -9.24
CA ASN A 69 -3.45 9.59 -10.59
C ASN A 69 -2.45 9.19 -11.71
N LEU A 70 -1.98 7.94 -11.66
CA LEU A 70 -1.04 7.35 -12.63
C LEU A 70 -1.44 5.90 -12.92
N PRO A 71 -2.46 5.66 -13.78
CA PRO A 71 -3.02 4.33 -14.03
C PRO A 71 -1.98 3.28 -14.41
N ASP A 72 -1.03 3.64 -15.28
CA ASP A 72 -0.01 2.72 -15.82
C ASP A 72 0.96 2.18 -14.74
N MET A 73 1.12 2.93 -13.64
CA MET A 73 2.00 2.58 -12.53
C MET A 73 1.29 1.76 -11.45
N ARG A 74 -0.05 1.85 -11.36
CA ARG A 74 -0.81 1.17 -10.30
C ARG A 74 -0.65 -0.35 -10.34
N THR A 75 -0.52 -0.94 -11.52
CA THR A 75 -0.34 -2.39 -11.67
C THR A 75 0.94 -2.87 -11.00
N GLY A 76 2.05 -2.16 -11.17
CA GLY A 76 3.33 -2.50 -10.52
C GLY A 76 3.25 -2.39 -9.01
N TYR A 77 2.65 -1.30 -8.50
CA TYR A 77 2.44 -1.11 -7.06
C TYR A 77 1.50 -2.16 -6.46
N PHE A 78 0.42 -2.49 -7.15
CA PHE A 78 -0.55 -3.48 -6.71
C PHE A 78 0.09 -4.88 -6.64
N ALA A 79 0.76 -5.31 -7.70
CA ALA A 79 1.46 -6.60 -7.73
C ALA A 79 2.52 -6.70 -6.63
N THR A 80 3.28 -5.62 -6.41
CA THR A 80 4.30 -5.56 -5.35
C THR A 80 3.66 -5.65 -3.96
N LEU A 81 2.53 -4.98 -3.73
CA LEU A 81 1.81 -5.06 -2.46
C LEU A 81 1.29 -6.49 -2.20
N VAL A 82 0.69 -7.14 -3.20
CA VAL A 82 0.27 -8.55 -3.09
C VAL A 82 1.45 -9.43 -2.69
N ALA A 83 2.59 -9.28 -3.38
CA ALA A 83 3.79 -10.05 -3.11
C ALA A 83 4.31 -9.81 -1.68
N LEU A 84 4.35 -8.55 -1.24
CA LEU A 84 4.77 -8.19 0.13
C LEU A 84 3.86 -8.84 1.18
N LEU A 85 2.54 -8.69 1.05
CA LEU A 85 1.60 -9.29 2.01
C LEU A 85 1.62 -10.83 1.98
N SER A 86 2.09 -11.44 0.91
CA SER A 86 2.21 -12.89 0.78
C SER A 86 3.51 -13.45 1.39
N ASN A 87 4.53 -12.61 1.56
CA ASN A 87 5.87 -13.03 2.01
C ASN A 87 6.23 -12.56 3.42
N PHE A 88 5.48 -11.61 3.98
CA PHE A 88 5.77 -11.02 5.29
C PHE A 88 4.54 -11.14 6.20
N ASP A 89 4.55 -12.11 7.12
CA ASP A 89 3.48 -12.32 8.10
C ASP A 89 3.45 -11.24 9.21
N ASP A 90 4.48 -10.40 9.31
CA ASP A 90 4.57 -9.29 10.27
C ASP A 90 3.57 -8.15 10.00
N VAL A 91 2.97 -8.13 8.80
CA VAL A 91 2.00 -7.11 8.41
C VAL A 91 0.59 -7.54 8.79
N THR A 92 -0.07 -6.71 9.61
CA THR A 92 -1.44 -6.96 10.08
C THR A 92 -2.50 -6.20 9.26
N ILE A 93 -3.75 -6.69 9.27
CA ILE A 93 -4.87 -5.98 8.64
C ILE A 93 -5.10 -4.62 9.32
N ALA A 94 -5.02 -4.56 10.65
CA ALA A 94 -5.13 -3.31 11.40
C ALA A 94 -4.14 -2.24 10.92
N GLN A 95 -2.86 -2.60 10.72
CA GLN A 95 -1.85 -1.69 10.17
C GLN A 95 -2.21 -1.23 8.75
N LEU A 96 -2.70 -2.13 7.89
CA LEU A 96 -3.14 -1.78 6.54
C LEU A 96 -4.31 -0.79 6.54
N LEU A 97 -5.33 -1.06 7.35
CA LEU A 97 -6.52 -0.21 7.44
C LEU A 97 -6.18 1.18 7.99
N ASP A 98 -5.25 1.26 8.94
CA ASP A 98 -4.72 2.54 9.44
C ASP A 98 -3.94 3.30 8.35
N LEU A 99 -3.09 2.62 7.59
CA LEU A 99 -2.39 3.23 6.43
C LEU A 99 -3.37 3.71 5.37
N VAL A 100 -4.42 2.95 5.05
CA VAL A 100 -5.46 3.37 4.10
C VAL A 100 -6.12 4.65 4.59
N LYS A 101 -6.48 4.74 5.88
CA LYS A 101 -7.10 5.96 6.44
C LYS A 101 -6.17 7.17 6.37
N LYS A 102 -4.87 6.96 6.60
CA LYS A 102 -3.84 8.02 6.61
C LYS A 102 -3.42 8.47 5.22
N GLU A 103 -3.29 7.56 4.27
CA GLU A 103 -2.68 7.84 2.96
C GLU A 103 -3.70 7.92 1.82
N LEU A 104 -4.88 7.31 1.97
CA LEU A 104 -5.93 7.25 0.96
C LEU A 104 -7.21 7.94 1.44
N HIS A 105 -7.10 9.23 1.74
CA HIS A 105 -8.24 10.08 2.10
C HIS A 105 -8.48 11.18 1.05
N SER A 106 -9.75 11.51 0.80
CA SER A 106 -10.14 12.48 -0.22
C SER A 106 -10.59 13.84 0.34
N ASN A 107 -10.16 14.18 1.56
CA ASN A 107 -10.54 15.44 2.22
C ASN A 107 -9.98 16.63 1.44
N GLY A 108 -10.86 17.47 0.89
CA GLY A 108 -10.48 18.64 0.09
C GLY A 108 -10.04 18.31 -1.35
N SER A 109 -10.19 17.06 -1.80
CA SER A 109 -9.76 16.61 -3.12
C SER A 109 -10.78 16.96 -4.22
N SER A 110 -10.28 17.10 -5.45
CA SER A 110 -11.09 17.24 -6.66
C SER A 110 -11.94 15.98 -6.92
N LYS A 111 -12.99 16.11 -7.74
CA LYS A 111 -13.82 14.96 -8.15
C LYS A 111 -13.02 13.84 -8.84
N SER A 112 -11.94 14.18 -9.55
CA SER A 112 -11.08 13.17 -10.18
C SER A 112 -10.36 12.35 -9.12
N GLU A 113 -9.66 13.04 -8.21
CA GLU A 113 -8.88 12.46 -7.12
C GLU A 113 -9.71 11.59 -6.19
N VAL A 114 -10.98 11.93 -5.93
CA VAL A 114 -11.91 11.06 -5.17
C VAL A 114 -12.02 9.66 -5.80
N GLY A 115 -12.04 9.59 -7.14
CA GLY A 115 -12.11 8.31 -7.85
C GLY A 115 -10.79 7.54 -7.80
N ASP A 116 -9.67 8.24 -7.86
CA ASP A 116 -8.33 7.64 -7.79
C ASP A 116 -8.05 7.07 -6.40
N VAL A 117 -8.37 7.83 -5.36
CA VAL A 117 -8.29 7.39 -3.96
C VAL A 117 -9.18 6.18 -3.71
N ALA A 118 -10.44 6.22 -4.17
CA ALA A 118 -11.36 5.10 -4.00
C ALA A 118 -10.91 3.86 -4.77
N LEU A 119 -10.36 4.01 -5.98
CA LEU A 119 -9.76 2.89 -6.70
C LEU A 119 -8.54 2.33 -5.94
N GLY A 120 -7.70 3.19 -5.36
CA GLY A 120 -6.61 2.77 -4.49
C GLY A 120 -7.09 1.94 -3.30
N GLN A 121 -8.16 2.36 -2.63
CA GLN A 121 -8.78 1.60 -1.53
C GLN A 121 -9.26 0.21 -1.99
N ILE A 122 -9.92 0.14 -3.15
CA ILE A 122 -10.37 -1.13 -3.75
C ILE A 122 -9.18 -2.05 -4.05
N LEU A 123 -8.09 -1.50 -4.59
CA LEU A 123 -6.87 -2.27 -4.87
C LEU A 123 -6.18 -2.78 -3.59
N VAL A 124 -6.21 -2.02 -2.49
CA VAL A 124 -5.71 -2.52 -1.20
C VAL A 124 -6.55 -3.72 -0.73
N CYS A 125 -7.88 -3.64 -0.79
CA CYS A 125 -8.75 -4.78 -0.48
C CYS A 125 -8.43 -5.99 -1.38
N GLY A 126 -8.23 -5.77 -2.68
CA GLY A 126 -7.83 -6.82 -3.60
C GLY A 126 -6.47 -7.45 -3.27
N ALA A 127 -5.54 -6.67 -2.72
CA ALA A 127 -4.25 -7.18 -2.29
C ALA A 127 -4.37 -8.06 -1.04
N ILE A 128 -5.20 -7.64 -0.08
CA ILE A 128 -5.55 -8.42 1.12
C ILE A 128 -6.17 -9.77 0.74
N PHE A 129 -7.04 -9.79 -0.26
CA PHE A 129 -7.66 -11.04 -0.73
C PHE A 129 -6.64 -11.93 -1.43
N ARG A 130 -5.91 -11.40 -2.43
CA ARG A 130 -4.95 -12.19 -3.21
C ARG A 130 -3.77 -12.72 -2.38
N SER A 131 -3.39 -12.05 -1.29
CA SER A 131 -2.36 -12.56 -0.37
C SER A 131 -2.86 -13.57 0.66
N LYS A 132 -4.16 -13.90 0.64
CA LYS A 132 -4.84 -14.77 1.62
C LYS A 132 -4.81 -14.23 3.05
N MET A 133 -4.38 -12.99 3.27
CA MET A 133 -4.35 -12.37 4.60
C MET A 133 -5.76 -12.27 5.21
N PHE A 134 -6.79 -12.12 4.37
CA PHE A 134 -8.19 -12.12 4.79
C PHE A 134 -8.64 -13.41 5.50
N LEU A 135 -8.04 -14.57 5.16
CA LEU A 135 -8.42 -15.85 5.74
C LEU A 135 -7.83 -16.07 7.13
N LYS A 136 -6.79 -15.31 7.48
CA LYS A 136 -6.03 -15.42 8.73
C LYS A 136 -6.49 -14.40 9.79
N CYS A 137 -7.29 -13.42 9.42
CA CYS A 137 -7.64 -12.30 10.29
C CYS A 137 -8.96 -12.54 11.07
N THR A 138 -9.26 -11.65 12.00
CA THR A 138 -10.48 -11.72 12.81
C THR A 138 -11.73 -11.38 12.01
N SER A 139 -12.90 -11.86 12.44
CA SER A 139 -14.20 -11.51 11.83
C SER A 139 -14.48 -9.99 11.84
N GLU A 140 -14.01 -9.29 12.87
CA GLU A 140 -14.06 -7.82 12.97
C GLU A 140 -13.25 -7.19 11.82
N GLU A 141 -12.01 -7.61 11.62
CA GLU A 141 -11.15 -7.13 10.53
C GLU A 141 -11.72 -7.47 9.15
N GLN A 142 -12.26 -8.68 8.97
CA GLN A 142 -12.94 -9.09 7.74
C GLN A 142 -14.09 -8.13 7.41
N THR A 143 -14.91 -7.82 8.41
CA THR A 143 -16.03 -6.88 8.27
C THR A 143 -15.53 -5.50 7.87
N GLN A 144 -14.47 -4.99 8.50
CA GLN A 144 -13.89 -3.68 8.17
C GLN A 144 -13.35 -3.63 6.73
N VAL A 145 -12.70 -4.69 6.25
CA VAL A 145 -12.19 -4.79 4.87
C VAL A 145 -13.34 -4.80 3.85
N ILE A 146 -14.40 -5.57 4.10
CA ILE A 146 -15.58 -5.61 3.23
C ILE A 146 -16.29 -4.25 3.22
N GLN A 147 -16.46 -3.62 4.38
CA GLN A 147 -17.08 -2.30 4.48
C GLN A 147 -16.28 -1.23 3.71
N LEU A 148 -14.95 -1.26 3.81
CA LEU A 148 -14.06 -0.38 3.04
C LEU A 148 -14.27 -0.57 1.53
N LEU A 149 -14.28 -1.82 1.05
CA LEU A 149 -14.48 -2.17 -0.36
C LEU A 149 -15.82 -1.63 -0.88
N LEU A 150 -16.90 -1.88 -0.15
CA LEU A 150 -18.25 -1.43 -0.52
C LEU A 150 -18.39 0.09 -0.46
N ALA A 151 -17.77 0.75 0.53
CA ALA A 151 -17.79 2.20 0.65
C ALA A 151 -17.03 2.88 -0.50
N ALA A 152 -15.87 2.32 -0.89
CA ALA A 152 -15.07 2.81 -2.02
C ALA A 152 -15.79 2.58 -3.36
N GLY A 153 -16.41 1.42 -3.56
CA GLY A 153 -17.18 1.09 -4.76
C GLY A 153 -18.37 2.04 -5.01
N LYS A 154 -18.95 2.59 -3.94
CA LYS A 154 -20.07 3.56 -4.03
C LYS A 154 -19.64 4.97 -4.42
N LYS A 155 -18.34 5.28 -4.49
CA LYS A 155 -17.85 6.65 -4.77
C LYS A 155 -18.08 7.09 -6.22
N LYS A 156 -18.00 6.17 -7.18
CA LYS A 156 -18.28 6.41 -8.60
C LYS A 156 -18.89 5.17 -9.24
N SER A 157 -19.76 5.36 -10.25
CA SER A 157 -20.48 4.27 -10.90
C SER A 157 -19.58 3.14 -11.43
N TYR A 158 -18.46 3.50 -12.08
CA TYR A 158 -17.52 2.49 -12.60
C TYR A 158 -16.78 1.73 -11.50
N LEU A 159 -16.60 2.32 -10.32
CA LEU A 159 -15.92 1.67 -9.19
C LEU A 159 -16.78 0.60 -8.54
N SER A 160 -18.10 0.71 -8.66
CA SER A 160 -19.02 -0.32 -8.18
C SER A 160 -18.69 -1.66 -8.83
N THR A 161 -18.62 -1.70 -10.17
CA THR A 161 -18.25 -2.92 -10.91
C THR A 161 -16.88 -3.45 -10.50
N VAL A 162 -15.88 -2.58 -10.36
CA VAL A 162 -14.52 -2.99 -9.95
C VAL A 162 -14.54 -3.59 -8.53
N ALA A 163 -15.27 -2.98 -7.60
CA ALA A 163 -15.38 -3.48 -6.22
C ALA A 163 -16.03 -4.86 -6.17
N TYR A 164 -17.07 -5.11 -6.97
CA TYR A 164 -17.69 -6.43 -7.06
C TYR A 164 -16.77 -7.47 -7.72
N LEU A 165 -15.98 -7.10 -8.74
CA LEU A 165 -14.98 -8.01 -9.31
C LEU A 165 -13.93 -8.41 -8.27
N ILE A 166 -13.44 -7.45 -7.47
CA ILE A 166 -12.52 -7.74 -6.36
C ILE A 166 -13.20 -8.59 -5.29
N LEU A 167 -14.50 -8.40 -5.02
CA LEU A 167 -15.24 -9.26 -4.09
C LEU A 167 -15.36 -10.71 -4.62
N LEU A 168 -15.49 -10.90 -5.94
CA LEU A 168 -15.46 -12.23 -6.54
C LEU A 168 -14.08 -12.89 -6.41
N ASP A 169 -13.00 -12.11 -6.43
CA ASP A 169 -11.66 -12.65 -6.17
C ASP A 169 -11.56 -13.29 -4.77
N LEU A 170 -12.28 -12.78 -3.76
CA LEU A 170 -12.35 -13.42 -2.45
C LEU A 170 -12.91 -14.84 -2.55
N ILE A 171 -13.97 -15.03 -3.34
CA ILE A 171 -14.61 -16.35 -3.52
C ILE A 171 -13.68 -17.33 -4.24
N ASN A 172 -12.85 -16.84 -5.17
CA ASN A 172 -11.90 -17.70 -5.90
C ASN A 172 -10.63 -18.03 -5.08
N VAL A 173 -10.37 -17.29 -3.99
CA VAL A 173 -9.21 -17.49 -3.12
C VAL A 173 -9.54 -18.37 -1.90
N VAL A 174 -10.80 -18.35 -1.45
CA VAL A 174 -11.39 -19.24 -0.44
C VAL A 174 -11.62 -20.64 -1.02
#